data_AF-A0A6L7YSQ7-F1
#
_entry.id   AF-A0A6L7YSQ7-F1
#
_cell.length_a   1.000
_cell.length_b   1.000
_cell.length_c   1.000
_cell.angle_alpha   90.00
_cell.angle_beta   90.00
_cell.angle_gamma   90.00
#
_symmetry.space_group_name_H-M   'P 1'
#
loop_
_entity.id
_entity.type
_entity.pdbx_description
1 polymer ?
#
loop_
_entity_poly.entity_id
_entity_poly.type
_entity_poly.pdbx_seq_one_letter_code
_entity_poly.pdbx_strand_id
1 'polypeptide(L)' 'MDFRDILKSQMAEYMEYLELALEGLTPDERRYQPTPESNHIDFIVWHMARVEDTLFN' A
#
# COMPACT_ATOMS: atom_id res chain seq x y z
N MET A 1 -4.53 -0.10 -26.09
CA MET A 1 -4.28 0.12 -24.65
C MET A 1 -5.42 0.96 -24.15
N ASP A 2 -6.30 0.35 -23.35
CA ASP A 2 -7.43 1.04 -22.70
C ASP A 2 -6.95 1.73 -21.42
N PHE A 3 -7.69 2.73 -20.94
CA PHE A 3 -7.43 3.38 -19.65
C PHE A 3 -7.36 2.37 -18.50
N ARG A 4 -8.19 1.32 -18.53
CA ARG A 4 -8.15 0.24 -17.54
C ARG A 4 -6.83 -0.54 -17.58
N ASP A 5 -6.21 -0.68 -18.75
CA ASP A 5 -4.90 -1.35 -18.88
C ASP A 5 -3.78 -0.49 -18.28
N ILE A 6 -3.84 0.82 -18.47
CA ILE A 6 -2.88 1.78 -17.89
C ILE A 6 -2.96 1.72 -16.35
N LEU A 7 -4.17 1.78 -15.79
CA LEU A 7 -4.37 1.72 -14.35
C LEU A 7 -3.83 0.40 -13.75
N LYS A 8 -4.06 -0.73 -14.41
CA LYS A 8 -3.49 -2.03 -13.98
C LYS A 8 -1.97 -2.03 -14.01
N SER A 9 -1.36 -1.47 -15.06
CA SER A 9 0.10 -1.38 -15.16
C SER A 9 0.68 -0.54 -14.02
N GLN A 10 0.04 0.59 -13.71
CA GLN A 10 0.49 1.46 -12.61
C GLN A 10 0.33 0.79 -11.24
N MET A 11 -0.74 0.01 -11.02
CA MET A 11 -0.88 -0.77 -9.80
C MET A 11 0.21 -1.83 -9.65
N ALA A 12 0.57 -2.51 -10.73
CA ALA A 12 1.62 -3.53 -10.68
C ALA A 12 2.97 -2.90 -10.27
N GLU A 13 3.33 -1.79 -10.90
CA GLU A 13 4.52 -1.02 -10.54
C GLU A 13 4.45 -0.48 -9.10
N TYR A 14 3.29 0.02 -8.67
CA TYR A 14 3.07 0.46 -7.29
C TYR A 14 3.27 -0.67 -6.27
N MET A 15 2.77 -1.87 -6.57
CA MET A 15 2.94 -3.05 -5.71
C MET A 15 4.41 -3.46 -5.58
N GLU A 16 5.21 -3.41 -6.65
CA GLU A 16 6.65 -3.67 -6.58
C GLU A 16 7.36 -2.69 -5.63
N TYR A 17 7.03 -1.41 -5.71
CA TYR A 17 7.59 -0.40 -4.80
C TYR A 17 7.11 -0.58 -3.35
N LEU A 18 5.86 -1.00 -3.15
CA LEU A 18 5.33 -1.29 -1.83
C LEU A 18 6.07 -2.48 -1.19
N GLU A 19 6.28 -3.56 -1.94
CA GLU A 19 7.04 -4.73 -1.47
C GLU A 19 8.45 -4.34 -1.05
N LEU A 20 9.14 -3.54 -1.87
CA LEU A 20 10.48 -3.02 -1.55
C LEU A 20 10.47 -2.14 -0.30
N ALA A 21 9.45 -1.29 -0.12
CA ALA A 21 9.34 -0.42 1.05
C ALA A 21 9.08 -1.18 2.35
N LEU A 22 8.47 -2.37 2.26
CA LEU A 22 8.19 -3.24 3.41
C LEU A 22 9.32 -4.25 3.68
N GLU A 23 10.24 -4.42 2.72
CA GLU A 23 11.33 -5.39 2.82
C GLU A 23 12.20 -5.15 4.06
N GLY A 24 12.42 -6.22 4.84
CA GLY A 24 13.26 -6.18 6.03
C GLY A 24 12.61 -5.59 7.28
N LEU A 25 11.40 -5.00 7.20
CA LEU A 25 10.71 -4.48 8.39
C LEU A 25 10.19 -5.62 9.28
N THR A 26 10.53 -5.54 10.56
CA THR A 26 9.98 -6.42 11.59
C THR A 26 8.50 -6.08 11.89
N PRO A 27 7.73 -7.01 12.49
CA PRO A 27 6.35 -6.72 12.89
C PRO A 27 6.21 -5.50 13.81
N ASP A 28 7.15 -5.31 14.74
CA ASP A 28 7.12 -4.19 15.68
C ASP A 28 7.37 -2.86 14.97
N GLU A 29 8.30 -2.82 14.01
CA GLU A 29 8.55 -1.63 13.17
C GLU A 29 7.33 -1.28 12.31
N ARG A 30 6.64 -2.29 11.75
CA ARG A 30 5.41 -2.04 10.97
C ARG A 30 4.23 -1.57 11.82
N ARG A 31 4.27 -1.84 13.13
CA ARG A 31 3.29 -1.38 14.12
C ARG A 31 3.74 -0.15 14.89
N TYR A 32 4.93 0.36 14.62
CA TYR A 32 5.42 1.58 15.23
C TYR A 32 4.52 2.76 14.83
N GLN A 33 4.16 3.54 15.84
CA GLN A 33 3.32 4.72 15.72
C GLN A 33 4.05 5.91 16.34
N PRO A 34 4.55 6.86 15.54
CA PRO A 34 5.40 7.95 16.04
C PRO A 34 4.65 8.96 16.90
N THR A 35 3.36 9.20 16.62
CA THR A 35 2.46 10.06 17.43
C THR A 35 1.07 9.45 17.52
N PRO A 36 0.25 9.81 18.53
CA PRO A 36 -1.13 9.31 18.67
C PRO A 36 -2.02 9.56 17.45
N GLU A 37 -1.70 10.56 16.64
CA GLU A 37 -2.43 10.95 15.42
C GLU A 37 -1.92 10.24 14.16
N SER A 38 -0.78 9.56 14.25
CA SER A 38 -0.17 8.84 13.13
C SER A 38 -0.75 7.44 12.99
N ASN A 39 -0.98 6.97 11.77
CA ASN A 39 -1.28 5.57 11.51
C ASN A 39 0.02 4.77 11.39
N HIS A 40 0.04 3.55 11.91
CA HIS A 40 1.15 2.62 11.70
C HIS A 40 1.15 2.06 10.27
N ILE A 41 2.28 1.51 9.81
CA ILE A 41 2.49 1.08 8.43
C ILE A 41 1.43 0.05 7.99
N ASP A 42 1.16 -0.97 8.81
CA ASP A 42 0.14 -1.99 8.46
C ASP A 42 -1.26 -1.38 8.20
N PHE A 43 -1.61 -0.29 8.90
CA PHE A 43 -2.90 0.38 8.69
C PHE A 43 -2.90 1.11 7.35
N ILE A 44 -1.81 1.78 7.01
CA ILE A 44 -1.67 2.49 5.74
C ILE A 44 -1.80 1.49 4.59
N VAL A 45 -1.08 0.36 4.63
CA VAL A 45 -1.16 -0.70 3.61
C VAL A 45 -2.60 -1.22 3.46
N TRP A 46 -3.27 -1.51 4.58
CA TRP A 46 -4.67 -1.92 4.57
C TRP A 46 -5.60 -0.86 3.95
N HIS A 47 -5.41 0.41 4.32
CA HIS A 47 -6.24 1.50 3.83
C HIS A 47 -6.09 1.67 2.32
N MET A 48 -4.86 1.58 1.81
CA MET A 48 -4.56 1.65 0.38
C MET A 48 -5.23 0.52 -0.40
N ALA A 49 -5.05 -0.73 0.04
CA ALA A 49 -5.68 -1.88 -0.60
C ALA A 49 -7.22 -1.77 -0.65
N ARG A 50 -7.84 -1.20 0.40
CA ARG A 50 -9.30 -0.95 0.41
C ARG A 50 -9.75 0.11 -0.59
N VAL A 51 -8.99 1.19 -0.73
CA VAL A 51 -9.30 2.26 -1.70
C VAL A 51 -9.14 1.74 -3.12
N GLU A 52 -8.09 0.95 -3.37
CA GLU A 52 -7.83 0.30 -4.66
C GLU A 52 -8.92 -0.71 -5.02
N ASP A 53 -9.34 -1.57 -4.08
CA ASP A 53 -10.45 -2.51 -4.30
C ASP A 53 -11.73 -1.78 -4.75
N THR A 54 -12.03 -0.64 -4.12
CA THR A 54 -13.19 0.22 -4.47
C THR A 54 -13.06 0.87 -5.86
N LEU A 55 -11.84 1.08 -6.36
CA LEU A 55 -11.60 1.69 -7.67
C LEU A 55 -11.85 0.70 -8.82
N PHE A 56 -11.61 -0.59 -8.60
CA PHE A 56 -11.63 -1.60 -9.67
C PHE A 56 -12.85 -2.52 -9.68
N ASN A 57 -13.57 -2.62 -8.55
CA ASN A 57 -14.75 -3.46 -8.35
C ASN A 57 -15.99 -2.61 -8.05
#